data_AF-A0A920AC68-F1
#
_entry.id   AF-A0A920AC68-F1
#
_cell.length_a   1.000
_cell.length_b   1.000
_cell.length_c   1.000
_cell.angle_alpha   90.00
_cell.angle_beta   90.00
_cell.angle_gamma   90.00
#
_symmetry.space_group_name_H-M   'P 1'
#
loop_
_entity.id
_entity.type
_entity.pdbx_description
1 polymer ?
#
loop_
_entity_poly.entity_id
_entity_poly.type
_entity_poly.pdbx_seq_one_letter_code
_entity_poly.pdbx_strand_id
1 'polypeptide(L)'
;MNRFIYLFFVFFLSNIFSEEMIIGTEVIDPGITFVFEAAPKDVIYPETNHLSEDETDLHIEMLANWSPTNSVEAPVDGFVAYLNVLVEITH
;
A
#
# COMPACT_ATOMS: atom_id res chain seq x y z
N MET A 1 -30.10 33.21 1.45
CA MET A 1 -29.98 31.81 1.92
C MET A 1 -29.15 30.93 0.97
N ASN A 2 -29.24 31.14 -0.35
CA ASN A 2 -28.63 30.22 -1.32
C ASN A 2 -27.10 30.36 -1.48
N ARG A 3 -26.50 31.55 -1.30
CA ARG A 3 -25.04 31.77 -1.49
C ARG A 3 -24.17 31.06 -0.45
N PHE A 4 -24.67 30.89 0.78
CA PHE A 4 -23.96 30.14 1.84
C PHE A 4 -23.98 28.63 1.59
N ILE A 5 -25.01 28.11 0.92
CA ILE A 5 -25.11 26.68 0.56
C ILE A 5 -24.03 26.32 -0.47
N TYR A 6 -23.75 27.19 -1.44
CA TYR A 6 -22.68 26.96 -2.42
C TYR A 6 -21.29 26.98 -1.79
N LEU A 7 -21.04 27.86 -0.82
CA LEU A 7 -19.77 27.89 -0.06
C LEU A 7 -19.58 26.64 0.80
N PHE A 8 -20.67 26.12 1.39
CA PHE A 8 -20.65 24.86 2.13
C PHE A 8 -20.32 23.67 1.22
N PHE A 9 -20.87 23.63 0.00
CA PHE A 9 -20.66 22.52 -0.94
C PHE A 9 -19.22 22.44 -1.47
N VAL A 10 -18.52 23.58 -1.64
CA VAL A 10 -17.11 23.61 -2.09
C VAL A 10 -16.15 23.02 -1.05
N PHE A 11 -16.49 23.12 0.25
CA PHE A 11 -15.66 22.55 1.32
C PHE A 11 -15.69 21.01 1.36
N PHE A 12 -16.74 20.36 0.85
CA PHE A 12 -16.85 18.90 0.79
C PHE A 12 -16.19 18.28 -0.45
N LEU A 13 -15.63 19.10 -1.35
CA LEU A 13 -14.87 18.63 -2.51
C LEU A 13 -13.40 18.35 -2.18
N SER A 14 -12.99 18.44 -0.90
CA SER A 14 -11.67 17.95 -0.48
C SER A 14 -11.61 16.45 -0.76
N ASN A 15 -10.77 16.09 -1.73
CA ASN A 15 -10.64 14.73 -2.20
C ASN A 15 -10.38 13.76 -1.04
N ILE A 16 -11.21 12.71 -0.95
CA ILE A 16 -10.94 11.54 -0.13
C ILE A 16 -9.94 10.70 -0.93
N PHE A 17 -8.68 11.11 -0.96
CA PHE A 17 -7.61 10.26 -1.45
C PHE A 17 -7.08 9.46 -0.26
N SER A 18 -7.18 8.14 -0.36
CA SER A 18 -6.37 7.23 0.45
C SER A 18 -4.94 7.41 -0.06
N GLU A 19 -4.15 8.24 0.60
CA GLU A 19 -2.76 8.48 0.20
C GLU A 19 -1.88 7.36 0.77
N GLU A 20 -1.27 6.59 -0.12
CA GLU A 20 -0.19 5.65 0.20
C GLU A 20 1.14 6.39 0.25
N MET A 21 1.97 6.08 1.24
CA MET A 21 3.30 6.66 1.38
C MET A 21 4.38 5.60 1.14
N ILE A 22 5.23 5.81 0.12
CA ILE A 22 6.41 4.98 -0.09
C ILE A 22 7.41 5.22 1.06
N ILE A 23 7.65 4.17 1.85
CA ILE A 23 8.64 4.12 2.93
C ILE A 23 10.04 3.88 2.33
N GLY A 24 10.13 3.03 1.31
CA GLY A 24 11.39 2.70 0.67
C GLY A 24 11.24 1.81 -0.55
N THR A 25 12.31 1.67 -1.31
CA THR A 25 12.39 0.81 -2.50
C THR A 25 13.75 0.15 -2.56
N GLU A 26 13.78 -1.14 -2.88
CA GLU A 26 15.01 -1.92 -3.03
C GLU A 26 14.86 -2.91 -4.19
N VAL A 27 15.96 -3.23 -4.87
CA VAL A 27 16.00 -4.31 -5.87
C VAL A 27 16.96 -5.39 -5.40
N ILE A 28 16.45 -6.60 -5.20
CA ILE A 28 17.22 -7.74 -4.65
C ILE A 28 17.31 -8.86 -5.69
N ASP A 29 18.44 -9.56 -5.75
CA ASP A 29 18.61 -10.76 -6.59
C ASP A 29 17.49 -11.79 -6.32
N PRO A 30 16.87 -12.41 -7.36
CA PRO A 30 17.24 -12.42 -8.78
C PRO A 30 16.68 -11.25 -9.62
N GLY A 31 16.41 -10.11 -9.00
CA GLY A 31 15.89 -8.90 -9.65
C GLY A 31 14.42 -8.68 -9.33
N ILE A 32 14.06 -8.79 -8.05
CA ILE A 32 12.75 -8.41 -7.53
C ILE A 32 12.85 -6.98 -7.02
N THR A 33 12.02 -6.09 -7.56
CA THR A 33 11.79 -4.76 -7.01
C THR A 33 10.79 -4.89 -5.87
N PHE A 34 11.20 -4.47 -4.68
CA PHE A 34 10.35 -4.31 -3.52
C PHE A 34 10.06 -2.83 -3.29
N VAL A 35 8.79 -2.46 -3.15
CA VAL A 35 8.34 -1.14 -2.69
C VAL A 35 7.56 -1.34 -1.40
N PHE A 36 8.02 -0.68 -0.33
CA PHE A 36 7.36 -0.72 0.98
C PHE A 36 6.50 0.51 1.15
N GLU A 37 5.25 0.33 1.54
CA GLU A 37 4.27 1.41 1.63
C GLU A 37 3.57 1.42 2.99
N ALA A 38 3.31 2.62 3.50
CA ALA A 38 2.34 2.84 4.57
C ALA A 38 1.03 3.32 3.91
N ALA A 39 0.03 2.45 3.94
CA ALA A 39 -1.30 2.72 3.43
C ALA A 39 -2.27 3.05 4.59
N PRO A 40 -3.37 3.76 4.31
CA PRO A 40 -4.45 3.90 5.29
C PRO A 40 -4.95 2.54 5.75
N LYS A 41 -5.35 2.46 7.03
CA LYS A 41 -5.94 1.25 7.60
C LYS A 41 -7.18 0.81 6.80
N ASP A 42 -7.37 -0.49 6.67
CA ASP A 42 -8.47 -1.10 5.92
C ASP A 42 -8.88 -2.44 6.54
N VAL A 43 -10.04 -2.96 6.15
CA VAL A 43 -10.55 -4.28 6.55
C VAL A 43 -9.94 -5.36 5.65
N ILE A 44 -9.20 -6.30 6.25
CA ILE A 44 -8.57 -7.41 5.53
C ILE A 44 -9.39 -8.70 5.71
N TYR A 45 -9.66 -9.39 4.60
CA TYR A 45 -10.36 -10.67 4.60
C TYR A 45 -9.42 -11.87 4.36
N PRO A 46 -9.63 -13.01 5.05
CA PRO A 46 -10.63 -13.22 6.09
C PRO A 46 -10.24 -12.52 7.41
N GLU A 47 -11.24 -11.94 8.09
CA GLU A 47 -11.05 -11.14 9.31
C GLU A 47 -10.38 -11.92 10.46
N THR A 48 -10.40 -13.26 10.42
CA THR A 48 -9.84 -14.11 11.48
C THR A 48 -8.31 -14.11 11.56
N ASN A 49 -7.63 -13.61 10.53
CA ASN A 49 -6.16 -13.71 10.43
C ASN A 49 -5.45 -12.40 10.83
N HIS A 50 -6.18 -11.30 10.97
CA HIS A 50 -5.64 -9.97 11.20
C HIS A 50 -6.46 -9.25 12.28
N LEU A 51 -5.92 -8.17 12.83
CA LEU A 51 -6.67 -7.29 13.73
C LEU A 51 -7.78 -6.57 12.94
N SER A 52 -8.84 -6.13 13.62
CA SER A 52 -9.84 -5.29 12.99
C SER A 52 -9.29 -3.90 12.67
N GLU A 53 -9.90 -3.19 11.72
CA GLU A 53 -9.44 -1.86 11.29
C GLU A 53 -9.42 -0.83 12.45
N ASP A 54 -10.32 -0.95 13.42
CA ASP A 54 -10.35 -0.09 14.61
C ASP A 54 -9.25 -0.40 15.63
N GLU A 55 -8.59 -1.56 15.51
CA GLU A 55 -7.46 -1.99 16.34
C GLU A 55 -6.10 -1.76 15.66
N THR A 56 -6.07 -1.10 14.49
CA THR A 56 -4.83 -0.80 13.74
C THR A 56 -4.59 0.70 13.60
N ASP A 57 -3.30 1.07 13.56
CA ASP A 57 -2.87 2.44 13.30
C ASP A 57 -2.76 2.73 11.79
N LEU A 58 -2.34 1.74 11.00
CA LEU A 58 -2.12 1.82 9.54
C LEU A 58 -2.01 0.42 8.91
N HIS A 59 -2.00 0.35 7.58
CA HIS A 59 -1.69 -0.85 6.81
C HIS A 59 -0.26 -0.76 6.27
N ILE A 60 0.58 -1.79 6.48
CA ILE A 60 1.90 -1.90 5.85
C ILE A 60 1.83 -2.83 4.66
N GLU A 61 2.20 -2.33 3.49
CA GLU A 61 2.23 -3.09 2.25
C GLU A 61 3.66 -3.29 1.75
N MET A 62 3.87 -4.38 1.03
CA MET A 62 5.10 -4.68 0.30
C MET A 62 4.73 -5.16 -1.09
N LEU A 63 4.92 -4.30 -2.08
CA LEU A 63 4.76 -4.64 -3.49
C LEU A 63 6.04 -5.35 -3.93
N ALA A 64 5.88 -6.50 -4.59
CA ALA A 64 6.98 -7.31 -5.10
C ALA A 64 6.76 -7.62 -6.58
N ASN A 65 7.60 -7.05 -7.44
CA ASN A 65 7.48 -7.18 -8.89
C ASN A 65 8.83 -7.49 -9.54
N TRP A 66 8.81 -8.23 -10.64
CA TRP A 66 10.04 -8.51 -11.39
C TRP A 66 10.58 -7.26 -12.07
N SER A 67 11.85 -6.94 -11.82
CA SER A 67 12.48 -5.76 -12.41
C SER A 67 12.77 -5.96 -13.91
N PRO A 68 12.98 -4.88 -14.69
CA PRO A 68 13.38 -4.98 -16.09
C PRO A 68 14.75 -5.67 -16.29
N THR A 69 15.57 -5.75 -15.23
CA THR A 69 16.91 -6.36 -15.26
C THR A 69 16.94 -7.68 -14.49
N ASN A 70 15.78 -8.30 -14.26
CA ASN A 70 15.72 -9.58 -13.56
C ASN A 70 16.50 -10.65 -14.32
N SER A 71 17.12 -11.57 -13.58
CA SER A 71 17.97 -12.64 -14.11
C SER A 71 17.20 -13.92 -14.44
N VAL A 72 15.87 -13.87 -14.32
CA VAL A 72 14.96 -14.98 -14.65
C VAL A 72 14.16 -14.64 -15.91
N GLU A 73 13.46 -15.61 -16.49
CA GLU A 73 12.59 -15.35 -17.65
C GLU A 73 11.18 -14.90 -17.24
N ALA A 74 11.10 -14.07 -16.19
CA ALA A 74 9.82 -13.61 -15.66
C ALA A 74 9.35 -12.32 -16.35
N PRO A 75 8.02 -12.11 -16.48
CA PRO A 75 7.48 -10.88 -17.05
C PRO A 75 7.88 -9.67 -16.23
N VAL A 76 8.45 -8.65 -16.87
CA VAL A 76 8.75 -7.35 -16.25
C VAL A 76 7.48 -6.76 -15.63
N ASP A 77 7.63 -6.21 -14.42
CA ASP A 77 6.57 -5.70 -13.54
C ASP A 77 5.53 -6.76 -13.12
N GLY A 78 5.75 -8.03 -13.46
CA GLY A 78 4.91 -9.14 -13.03
C GLY A 78 5.01 -9.37 -11.52
N PHE A 79 3.88 -9.68 -10.88
CA PHE A 79 3.81 -9.97 -9.45
C PHE A 79 4.63 -11.21 -9.07
N VAL A 80 5.41 -11.09 -7.98
CA VAL A 80 6.16 -12.21 -7.40
C VAL A 80 5.33 -12.88 -6.32
N ALA A 81 4.72 -14.01 -6.66
CA ALA A 81 3.89 -14.77 -5.74
C ALA A 81 4.70 -15.72 -4.83
N TYR A 82 4.05 -16.22 -3.78
CA TYR A 82 4.55 -17.28 -2.87
C TYR A 82 5.82 -16.93 -2.07
N LEU A 83 6.08 -15.64 -1.86
CA LEU A 83 7.09 -15.19 -0.91
C LEU A 83 6.64 -15.52 0.52
N ASN A 84 7.57 -15.99 1.35
CA ASN A 84 7.38 -16.04 2.79
C ASN A 84 7.94 -14.75 3.39
N VAL A 85 7.05 -13.93 3.97
CA VAL A 85 7.37 -12.57 4.40
C VAL A 85 7.25 -12.47 5.91
N LEU A 86 8.27 -11.89 6.52
CA LEU A 86 8.31 -11.53 7.94
C LEU A 86 8.69 -10.05 8.02
N VAL A 87 8.04 -9.32 8.93
CA VAL A 87 8.32 -7.90 9.16
C VAL A 87 8.86 -7.71 10.57
N GLU A 88 9.92 -6.90 10.68
CA GLU A 88 10.43 -6.38 11.96
C GLU A 88 10.24 -4.86 11.95
N ILE A 89 9.55 -4.35 12.97
CA ILE A 89 9.31 -2.92 13.15
C ILE A 89 10.07 -2.46 14.39
N THR A 90 10.97 -1.48 14.21
CA THR A 90 11.81 -0.93 15.28
C THR A 90 11.53 0.55 15.49
N HIS A 91 11.72 1.03 16.73
CA HIS A 91 11.63 2.44 17.12
C HIS A 91 13.02 3.09 17.18
#